data_AF-A0A9E2RRR9-F1
#
_entry.id   AF-A0A9E2RRR9-F1
#
_cell.length_a   1.000
_cell.length_b   1.000
_cell.length_c   1.000
_cell.angle_alpha   90.00
_cell.angle_beta   90.00
_cell.angle_gamma   90.00
#
_symmetry.space_group_name_H-M   'P 1'
#
loop_
_entity.id
_entity.type
_entity.pdbx_description
1 polymer ?
#
loop_
_entity_poly.entity_id
_entity_poly.type
_entity_poly.pdbx_seq_one_letter_code
_entity_poly.pdbx_strand_id
1 'polypeptide(L)'
;MQRKLIAPLLGLTGLLMGLGAFGHSFLGRKGLDAGLAHVTLDAHTDKLIYLVWYFCGGCMLVFGLLVIASAWQARRGDNRWLSVAGLIGIFYLLTGVLSLVYMREPFWSVFVVLGGLALVLSLALRSG
;
A
#
# COMPACT_ATOMS: atom_id res chain seq x y z
N MET A 1 -27.48 5.05 -2.81
CA MET A 1 -26.62 6.18 -2.35
C MET A 1 -25.28 5.71 -1.81
N GLN A 2 -25.21 4.64 -1.01
CA GLN A 2 -23.96 4.14 -0.41
C GLN A 2 -22.80 3.93 -1.39
N ARG A 3 -23.05 3.26 -2.53
CA ARG A 3 -22.02 3.04 -3.58
C ARG A 3 -21.40 4.34 -4.14
N LYS A 4 -22.19 5.43 -4.20
CA LYS A 4 -21.70 6.75 -4.66
C LYS A 4 -20.76 7.42 -3.65
N LEU A 5 -20.77 6.99 -2.38
CA LEU A 5 -19.90 7.49 -1.31
C LEU A 5 -18.71 6.55 -1.06
N ILE A 6 -18.96 5.24 -0.98
CA ILE A 6 -17.94 4.25 -0.61
C ILE A 6 -16.90 4.07 -1.73
N ALA A 7 -17.30 4.09 -3.00
CA ALA A 7 -16.35 3.90 -4.10
C ALA A 7 -15.34 5.05 -4.23
N PRO A 8 -15.71 6.35 -4.13
CA PRO A 8 -14.73 7.42 -4.02
C PRO A 8 -13.77 7.28 -2.85
N LEU A 9 -14.25 6.82 -1.68
CA LEU A 9 -13.38 6.56 -0.53
C LEU A 9 -12.35 5.47 -0.82
N LEU A 10 -12.78 4.36 -1.45
CA LEU A 10 -11.85 3.31 -1.87
C LEU A 10 -10.83 3.84 -2.90
N GLY A 11 -11.27 4.69 -3.83
CA GLY A 11 -10.39 5.36 -4.78
C GLY A 11 -9.37 6.27 -4.09
N LEU A 12 -9.78 7.03 -3.08
CA LEU A 12 -8.89 7.86 -2.26
C LEU A 12 -7.89 6.99 -1.48
N THR A 13 -8.32 5.87 -0.91
CA THR A 13 -7.42 4.91 -0.26
C THR A 13 -6.36 4.40 -1.25
N GLY A 14 -6.76 4.01 -2.47
CA GLY A 14 -5.82 3.60 -3.52
C GLY A 14 -4.86 4.70 -3.93
N LEU A 15 -5.33 5.95 -4.02
CA LEU A 15 -4.47 7.11 -4.28
C LEU A 15 -3.44 7.30 -3.17
N LEU A 16 -3.84 7.24 -1.91
CA LEU A 16 -2.91 7.37 -0.78
C LEU A 16 -1.88 6.23 -0.74
N MET A 17 -2.29 5.00 -1.05
CA MET A 17 -1.36 3.87 -1.20
C MET A 17 -0.33 4.13 -2.30
N GLY A 18 -0.78 4.62 -3.46
CA GLY A 18 0.09 4.96 -4.58
C GLY A 18 1.03 6.13 -4.28
N LEU A 19 0.56 7.19 -3.61
CA LEU A 19 1.41 8.28 -3.14
C LEU A 19 2.43 7.82 -2.10
N GLY A 20 2.06 6.81 -1.29
CA GLY A 20 2.98 6.12 -0.38
C GLY A 20 4.20 5.54 -1.08
N ALA A 21 4.12 5.18 -2.36
CA ALA A 21 5.28 4.75 -3.15
C ALA A 21 6.38 5.82 -3.20
N PHE A 22 6.01 7.09 -3.36
CA PHE A 22 6.97 8.19 -3.38
C PHE A 22 7.55 8.46 -1.99
N GLY A 23 6.69 8.41 -0.97
CA GLY A 23 7.10 8.51 0.43
C GLY A 23 8.14 7.45 0.78
N HIS A 24 7.88 6.18 0.45
CA HIS A 24 8.82 5.07 0.62
C HIS A 24 10.10 5.28 -0.19
N SER A 25 9.98 5.48 -1.51
CA SER A 25 11.11 5.40 -2.44
C SER A 25 12.09 6.57 -2.36
N PHE A 26 11.60 7.76 -2.01
CA PHE A 26 12.41 8.98 -2.03
C PHE A 26 12.60 9.59 -0.65
N LEU A 27 11.53 9.73 0.14
CA LEU A 27 11.64 10.28 1.50
C LEU A 27 12.24 9.25 2.46
N GLY A 28 11.76 8.00 2.38
CA GLY A 28 12.24 6.88 3.18
C GLY A 28 13.69 6.49 2.85
N ARG A 29 14.16 6.77 1.63
CA ARG A 29 15.56 6.56 1.24
C ARG A 29 16.54 7.26 2.19
N LYS A 30 16.24 8.47 2.67
CA LYS A 30 17.12 9.15 3.63
C LYS A 30 17.29 8.38 4.93
N GLY A 31 16.21 7.76 5.41
CA GLY A 31 16.24 6.90 6.59
C GLY A 31 17.01 5.61 6.34
N LEU A 32 16.83 5.01 5.15
CA LEU A 32 17.60 3.84 4.72
C LEU A 32 19.10 4.16 4.66
N ASP A 33 19.49 5.23 3.97
CA ASP A 33 20.89 5.68 3.83
C ASP A 33 21.52 5.91 5.22
N ALA A 34 20.79 6.56 6.13
CA ALA A 34 21.25 6.79 7.50
C ALA A 34 21.41 5.48 8.30
N GLY A 35 20.49 4.52 8.13
CA GLY A 35 20.56 3.22 8.79
C GLY A 35 21.70 2.33 8.27
N LEU A 36 22.09 2.50 7.01
CA LEU A 36 23.17 1.74 6.37
C LEU A 36 24.55 2.40 6.56
N ALA A 37 24.63 3.66 6.97
CA ALA A 37 25.87 4.42 7.06
C ALA A 37 26.95 3.77 7.94
N HIS A 38 26.56 2.90 8.87
CA HIS A 38 27.46 2.21 9.79
C HIS A 38 27.68 0.73 9.45
N VAL A 39 27.14 0.26 8.33
CA VAL A 39 27.22 -1.14 7.89
C VAL A 39 28.20 -1.25 6.73
N THR A 40 29.21 -2.12 6.85
CA THR A 40 30.10 -2.45 5.75
C THR A 40 29.40 -3.41 4.79
N LEU A 41 28.95 -2.89 3.64
CA LEU A 41 28.35 -3.66 2.57
C LEU A 41 29.30 -3.79 1.39
N ASP A 42 29.32 -4.94 0.73
CA ASP A 42 29.96 -5.06 -0.57
C ASP A 42 29.13 -4.34 -1.65
N ALA A 43 29.77 -4.01 -2.77
CA ALA A 43 29.16 -3.22 -3.84
C ALA A 43 27.95 -3.89 -4.51
N HIS A 44 27.84 -5.22 -4.46
CA HIS A 44 26.69 -5.92 -5.01
C HIS A 44 25.49 -5.83 -4.06
N THR A 45 25.71 -6.11 -2.76
CA THR A 45 24.64 -6.05 -1.75
C THR A 45 24.06 -4.65 -1.61
N ASP A 46 24.91 -3.61 -1.60
CA ASP A 46 24.47 -2.21 -1.56
C ASP A 46 23.48 -1.90 -2.70
N LYS A 47 23.86 -2.21 -3.94
CA LYS A 47 23.00 -2.01 -5.12
C LYS A 47 21.72 -2.82 -5.06
N LEU A 48 21.79 -4.06 -4.56
CA LEU A 48 20.64 -4.94 -4.45
C LEU A 48 19.60 -4.37 -3.49
N ILE A 49 20.04 -3.81 -2.35
CA ILE A 49 19.12 -3.19 -1.36
C ILE A 49 18.34 -2.05 -2.02
N TYR A 50 19.00 -1.14 -2.74
CA TYR A 50 18.30 -0.05 -3.43
C TYR A 50 17.38 -0.54 -4.54
N LEU A 51 17.81 -1.55 -5.30
CA LEU A 51 16.97 -2.13 -6.35
C LEU A 51 15.67 -2.69 -5.78
N VAL A 52 15.76 -3.48 -4.70
CA VAL A 52 14.59 -4.03 -4.00
C VAL A 52 13.76 -2.91 -3.37
N TRP A 53 14.39 -1.89 -2.79
CA TRP A 53 13.71 -0.73 -2.21
C TRP A 53 12.82 -0.02 -3.23
N TYR A 54 13.36 0.28 -4.42
CA TYR A 54 12.62 0.91 -5.50
C TYR A 54 11.59 -0.02 -6.14
N PHE A 55 11.88 -1.32 -6.23
CA PHE A 55 10.91 -2.31 -6.67
C PHE A 55 9.69 -2.34 -5.75
N CYS A 56 9.88 -2.37 -4.43
CA CYS A 56 8.78 -2.27 -3.45
C CYS A 56 7.95 -1.00 -3.65
N GLY A 57 8.61 0.15 -3.88
CA GLY A 57 7.93 1.39 -4.25
C GLY A 57 7.09 1.26 -5.52
N GLY A 58 7.64 0.67 -6.58
CA GLY A 58 6.93 0.37 -7.82
C GLY A 58 5.69 -0.51 -7.59
N CYS A 59 5.82 -1.56 -6.77
CA CYS A 59 4.69 -2.41 -6.38
C CYS A 59 3.60 -1.62 -5.66
N MET A 60 3.96 -0.74 -4.71
CA MET A 60 2.99 0.11 -4.01
C MET A 60 2.20 1.00 -4.98
N LEU A 61 2.87 1.56 -6.00
CA LEU A 61 2.22 2.37 -7.02
C LEU A 61 1.23 1.52 -7.84
N VAL A 62 1.64 0.35 -8.29
CA VAL A 62 0.76 -0.59 -9.04
C VAL A 62 -0.43 -1.00 -8.18
N PHE A 63 -0.22 -1.31 -6.91
CA PHE A 63 -1.31 -1.65 -5.98
C PHE A 63 -2.29 -0.49 -5.80
N GLY A 64 -1.80 0.74 -5.63
CA GLY A 64 -2.65 1.92 -5.57
C GLY A 64 -3.51 2.09 -6.83
N LEU A 65 -2.92 1.93 -8.01
CA LEU A 65 -3.62 1.99 -9.30
C LEU A 65 -4.69 0.88 -9.43
N LEU A 66 -4.39 -0.35 -8.99
CA LEU A 66 -5.36 -1.45 -9.02
C LEU A 66 -6.54 -1.22 -8.07
N VAL A 67 -6.30 -0.61 -6.90
CA VAL A 67 -7.37 -0.23 -5.97
C VAL A 67 -8.24 0.89 -6.57
N ILE A 68 -7.62 1.91 -7.19
CA ILE A 68 -8.35 2.97 -7.91
C ILE A 68 -9.19 2.38 -9.06
N ALA A 69 -8.61 1.48 -9.85
CA ALA A 69 -9.33 0.80 -10.93
C ALA A 69 -10.52 -0.01 -10.38
N SER A 70 -10.33 -0.72 -9.27
CA SER A 70 -11.40 -1.46 -8.59
C SER A 70 -12.53 -0.54 -8.12
N ALA A 71 -12.20 0.62 -7.55
CA ALA A 71 -13.16 1.64 -7.17
C ALA A 71 -13.95 2.18 -8.38
N TRP A 72 -13.26 2.46 -9.48
CA TRP A 72 -13.88 2.93 -10.72
C TRP A 72 -14.86 1.90 -11.31
N GLN A 73 -14.46 0.64 -11.37
CA GLN A 73 -15.31 -0.46 -11.84
C GLN A 73 -16.53 -0.66 -10.92
N ALA A 74 -16.34 -0.55 -9.61
CA ALA A 74 -17.43 -0.63 -8.64
C ALA A 74 -18.47 0.50 -8.81
N ARG A 75 -18.05 1.70 -9.26
CA ARG A 75 -18.99 2.80 -9.61
C ARG A 75 -19.83 2.48 -10.84
N ARG A 76 -19.32 1.65 -11.76
CA ARG A 76 -20.04 1.15 -12.94
C ARG A 76 -20.90 -0.08 -12.65
N GLY A 77 -20.93 -0.54 -11.40
CA GLY A 77 -21.70 -1.71 -10.97
C GLY A 77 -20.96 -3.05 -11.14
N ASP A 78 -19.70 -3.05 -11.59
CA ASP A 78 -18.91 -4.28 -11.72
C ASP A 78 -18.11 -4.55 -10.44
N ASN A 79 -18.54 -5.59 -9.70
CA ASN A 79 -17.97 -5.96 -8.41
C ASN A 79 -16.82 -6.98 -8.51
N ARG A 80 -16.51 -7.49 -9.72
CA ARG A 80 -15.47 -8.53 -9.90
C ARG A 80 -14.10 -8.08 -9.41
N TRP A 81 -13.77 -6.81 -9.65
CA TRP A 81 -12.49 -6.21 -9.30
C TRP A 81 -12.34 -5.93 -7.79
N LEU A 82 -13.42 -5.98 -7.00
CA LEU A 82 -13.34 -5.76 -5.55
C LEU A 82 -12.52 -6.85 -4.83
N SER A 83 -12.38 -8.06 -5.41
CA SER A 83 -11.48 -9.09 -4.86
C SER A 83 -10.03 -8.61 -4.88
N VAL A 84 -9.63 -7.86 -5.92
CA VAL A 84 -8.26 -7.36 -6.09
C VAL A 84 -7.96 -6.33 -5.00
N ALA A 85 -8.87 -5.36 -4.81
CA ALA A 85 -8.75 -4.38 -3.74
C ALA A 85 -8.73 -5.04 -2.35
N GLY A 86 -9.56 -6.05 -2.11
CA GLY A 86 -9.58 -6.81 -0.86
C GLY A 86 -8.27 -7.56 -0.60
N LEU A 87 -7.71 -8.23 -1.61
CA LEU A 87 -6.44 -8.96 -1.48
C LEU A 87 -5.27 -8.02 -1.19
N ILE A 88 -5.21 -6.88 -1.88
CA ILE A 88 -4.21 -5.83 -1.61
C ILE A 88 -4.39 -5.29 -0.18
N GLY A 89 -5.64 -5.07 0.25
CA GLY A 89 -5.96 -4.66 1.62
C GLY A 89 -5.45 -5.63 2.67
N ILE A 90 -5.68 -6.93 2.48
CA ILE A 90 -5.15 -7.99 3.36
C ILE A 90 -3.62 -7.97 3.38
N PHE A 91 -2.97 -7.89 2.22
CA PHE A 91 -1.52 -7.85 2.13
C PHE A 91 -0.92 -6.65 2.89
N TYR A 92 -1.48 -5.45 2.70
CA TYR A 92 -1.08 -4.25 3.43
C TYR A 92 -1.31 -4.38 4.93
N LEU A 93 -2.47 -4.91 5.32
CA LEU A 93 -2.83 -5.06 6.73
C LEU A 93 -1.89 -6.02 7.44
N LEU A 94 -1.65 -7.21 6.86
CA LEU A 94 -0.72 -8.20 7.41
C LEU A 94 0.70 -7.64 7.49
N THR A 95 1.18 -7.02 6.41
CA THR A 95 2.52 -6.41 6.39
C THR A 95 2.66 -5.33 7.46
N GLY A 96 1.67 -4.44 7.58
CA GLY A 96 1.67 -3.36 8.58
C GLY A 96 1.65 -3.89 10.01
N VAL A 97 0.83 -4.89 10.30
CA VAL A 97 0.77 -5.51 11.65
C VAL A 97 2.09 -6.21 11.98
N LEU A 98 2.63 -7.00 11.06
CA LEU A 98 3.91 -7.70 11.27
C LEU A 98 5.05 -6.70 11.49
N SER A 99 5.12 -5.64 10.67
CA SER A 99 6.14 -4.60 10.83
C SER A 99 5.96 -3.81 12.12
N LEU A 100 4.73 -3.51 12.57
CA LEU A 100 4.51 -2.87 13.88
C LEU A 100 5.00 -3.74 15.03
N VAL A 101 4.71 -5.04 14.99
CA VAL A 101 5.14 -5.97 16.04
C VAL A 101 6.67 -6.12 16.05
N TYR A 102 7.27 -6.21 14.87
CA TYR A 102 8.70 -6.47 14.71
C TYR A 102 9.57 -5.21 14.91
N MET A 103 9.26 -4.12 14.20
CA MET A 103 10.05 -2.88 14.20
C MET A 103 9.65 -1.93 15.33
N ARG A 104 8.40 -2.03 15.85
CA ARG A 104 7.85 -1.15 16.90
C ARG A 104 7.83 0.34 16.56
N GLU A 105 7.85 0.68 15.28
CA GLU A 105 7.78 2.06 14.81
C GLU A 105 6.35 2.45 14.41
N PRO A 106 5.81 3.58 14.90
CA PRO A 106 4.44 3.99 14.61
C PRO A 106 4.14 4.18 13.11
N PHE A 107 5.16 4.46 12.30
CA PHE A 107 5.02 4.65 10.85
C PHE A 107 4.29 3.49 10.17
N TRP A 108 4.51 2.24 10.61
CA TRP A 108 3.90 1.05 10.01
C TRP A 108 2.38 0.99 10.20
N SER A 109 1.80 1.80 11.10
CA SER A 109 0.35 1.96 11.25
C SER A 109 -0.33 2.49 9.99
N VAL A 110 0.38 3.21 9.12
CA VAL A 110 -0.16 3.69 7.83
C VAL A 110 -0.59 2.50 6.96
N PHE A 111 0.19 1.42 6.93
CA PHE A 111 -0.14 0.21 6.18
C PHE A 111 -1.37 -0.50 6.77
N VAL A 112 -1.47 -0.53 8.09
CA VAL A 112 -2.64 -1.09 8.80
C VAL A 112 -3.91 -0.32 8.47
N VAL A 113 -3.86 1.01 8.56
CA VAL A 113 -5.02 1.87 8.30
C VAL A 113 -5.44 1.78 6.83
N LEU A 114 -4.50 1.94 5.89
CA LEU A 114 -4.83 1.88 4.46
C LEU A 114 -5.28 0.48 4.03
N GLY A 115 -4.61 -0.57 4.51
CA GLY A 115 -4.99 -1.96 4.23
C GLY A 115 -6.36 -2.31 4.79
N GLY A 116 -6.63 -1.92 6.05
CA GLY A 116 -7.92 -2.08 6.70
C GLY A 116 -9.04 -1.32 5.98
N LEU A 117 -8.80 -0.06 5.59
CA LEU A 117 -9.76 0.72 4.80
C LEU A 117 -10.05 0.07 3.46
N ALA A 118 -9.03 -0.34 2.70
CA ALA A 118 -9.22 -1.00 1.41
C ALA A 118 -10.05 -2.29 1.56
N LEU A 119 -9.77 -3.09 2.59
CA LEU A 119 -10.51 -4.30 2.89
C LEU A 119 -11.97 -4.00 3.25
N VAL A 120 -12.22 -3.16 4.26
CA VAL A 120 -13.56 -2.83 4.75
C VAL A 120 -14.41 -2.20 3.64
N LEU A 121 -13.87 -1.25 2.89
CA LEU A 121 -14.59 -0.58 1.81
C LEU A 121 -14.88 -1.54 0.65
N SER A 122 -13.96 -2.46 0.33
CA SER A 122 -14.19 -3.48 -0.70
C SER A 122 -15.30 -4.47 -0.32
N LEU A 123 -15.36 -4.88 0.95
CA LEU A 123 -16.43 -5.74 1.48
C LEU A 123 -17.77 -5.00 1.52
N ALA A 124 -17.78 -3.75 1.98
CA ALA A 124 -18.99 -2.93 2.02
C ALA A 124 -19.60 -2.69 0.62
N LEU A 125 -18.76 -2.54 -0.42
CA LEU A 125 -19.21 -2.44 -1.82
C LEU A 125 -19.70 -3.76 -2.43
N ARG A 126 -19.34 -4.91 -1.84
CA ARG A 126 -19.85 -6.22 -2.25
C ARG A 126 -21.22 -6.52 -1.66
N SER A 127 -21.47 -6.06 -0.44
CA SER A 127 -22.69 -6.36 0.31
C SER A 127 -23.91 -5.48 -0.04
N GLY A 128 -23.72 -4.39 -0.80
CA GLY A 128 -24.79 -3.45 -1.17
C GLY A 128 -24.86 -3.18 -2.66
#